data_AF-A0A6P2MJK4-F1
#
_entry.id   AF-A0A6P2MJK4-F1
#
_cell.length_a   1.000
_cell.length_b   1.000
_cell.length_c   1.000
_cell.angle_alpha   90.00
_cell.angle_beta   90.00
_cell.angle_gamma   90.00
#
_symmetry.space_group_name_H-M   'P 1'
#
loop_
_entity.id
_entity.type
_entity.pdbx_description
1 polymer ?
#
loop_
_entity_poly.entity_id
_entity_poly.type
_entity_poly.pdbx_seq_one_letter_code
_entity_poly.pdbx_strand_id
1 'polypeptide(L)'
;MHIDSYASISAIGCTAGQSSSAGSGTPGNPGGEGGGTGTGSGPAPGNIGVGGERDGVFNLPPNTRFGVTALTNAANDQTIDIYIDDNPKPAATFKGAGVEDQNLGTKVLDSGKGRVRVIVTVNGKPSRLGSRQVDLFKKSYFGIVGSEHGTDDDYNDGIVFLNWPLG
;
A
#
# COMPACT_ATOMS: atom_id res chain seq x y z
N MET A 1 -18.34 -3.61 -28.48
CA MET A 1 -16.87 -3.57 -28.29
C MET A 1 -16.58 -4.55 -27.17
N HIS A 2 -16.08 -5.73 -27.54
CA HIS A 2 -15.82 -6.85 -26.62
C HIS A 2 -14.33 -6.79 -26.30
N ILE A 3 -13.97 -6.75 -25.01
CA ILE A 3 -12.58 -6.87 -24.56
C ILE A 3 -12.51 -8.18 -23.80
N ASP A 4 -11.84 -9.15 -24.39
CA ASP A 4 -11.49 -10.41 -23.74
C ASP A 4 -10.40 -10.14 -22.71
N SER A 5 -10.72 -10.41 -21.45
CA SER A 5 -9.80 -10.32 -20.31
C SER A 5 -9.05 -11.64 -20.16
N TYR A 6 -7.75 -11.64 -20.44
CA TYR A 6 -6.84 -12.71 -20.03
C TYR A 6 -5.70 -12.15 -19.20
N ALA A 7 -5.78 -12.34 -17.89
CA ALA A 7 -4.63 -12.46 -17.01
C ALA A 7 -5.04 -13.23 -15.74
N SER A 8 -5.23 -14.54 -15.90
CA SER A 8 -5.19 -15.48 -14.79
C SER A 8 -3.73 -15.74 -14.42
N ILE A 9 -3.28 -15.32 -13.24
CA ILE A 9 -2.10 -15.90 -12.59
C ILE A 9 -2.57 -16.56 -11.28
N SER A 10 -2.61 -17.89 -11.34
CA SER A 10 -2.76 -18.76 -10.18
C SER A 10 -1.48 -18.71 -9.36
N ALA A 11 -1.54 -18.24 -8.11
CA ALA A 11 -0.52 -18.51 -7.12
C ALA A 11 -1.03 -19.61 -6.18
N ILE A 12 -0.80 -20.87 -6.56
CA ILE A 12 -0.96 -22.03 -5.67
C ILE A 12 0.38 -22.28 -4.99
N GLY A 13 0.38 -22.09 -3.67
CA GLY A 13 1.13 -22.86 -2.67
C GLY A 13 2.62 -23.11 -2.86
N CYS A 14 3.45 -22.44 -2.05
CA CYS A 14 4.58 -23.11 -1.42
C CYS A 14 4.82 -22.59 0.00
N THR A 15 4.98 -23.56 0.90
CA THR A 15 5.05 -23.51 2.36
C THR A 15 6.06 -22.49 2.89
N ALA A 16 5.62 -21.58 3.76
CA ALA A 16 6.48 -20.67 4.49
C ALA A 16 7.31 -21.43 5.55
N GLY A 17 8.55 -21.77 5.21
CA GLY A 17 9.59 -22.03 6.20
C GLY A 17 10.15 -20.69 6.69
N GLN A 18 9.81 -20.31 7.91
CA GLN A 18 10.46 -19.19 8.60
C GLN A 18 11.96 -19.47 8.75
N SER A 19 12.80 -18.55 8.27
CA SER A 19 14.18 -18.43 8.72
C SER A 19 14.55 -16.96 8.81
N SER A 20 14.64 -16.48 10.04
CA SER A 20 15.25 -15.21 10.40
C SER A 20 16.76 -15.38 10.48
N SER A 21 17.54 -14.56 9.77
CA SER A 21 18.91 -14.30 10.21
C SER A 21 19.45 -12.95 9.70
N ALA A 22 19.94 -12.19 10.67
CA ALA A 22 20.79 -11.03 10.52
C ALA A 22 22.15 -11.43 9.92
N GLY A 23 22.73 -10.56 9.09
CA GLY A 23 24.05 -10.79 8.48
C GLY A 23 25.22 -10.30 9.34
N SER A 24 26.35 -11.00 9.26
CA SER A 24 27.69 -10.46 8.98
C SER A 24 28.72 -11.62 8.87
N GLY A 25 29.59 -11.56 7.83
CA GLY A 25 30.46 -12.64 7.30
C GLY A 25 31.74 -13.00 8.09
N THR A 26 32.73 -13.76 7.62
CA THR A 26 33.17 -14.32 6.31
C THR A 26 34.15 -15.53 6.62
N PRO A 27 34.94 -16.11 5.69
CA PRO A 27 34.72 -17.35 4.91
C PRO A 27 35.59 -18.59 5.29
N GLY A 28 35.16 -19.78 4.85
CA GLY A 28 35.96 -21.00 4.72
C GLY A 28 35.47 -21.89 3.56
N ASN A 29 36.38 -22.29 2.68
CA ASN A 29 36.20 -23.07 1.42
C ASN A 29 36.71 -24.52 1.61
N PRO A 30 36.66 -25.48 0.64
CA PRO A 30 35.68 -25.86 -0.39
C PRO A 30 35.17 -27.33 -0.24
N GLY A 31 34.14 -27.72 -1.01
CA GLY A 31 33.99 -29.12 -1.43
C GLY A 31 32.59 -29.55 -1.87
N GLY A 32 32.46 -30.11 -3.09
CA GLY A 32 31.36 -31.00 -3.47
C GLY A 32 30.54 -30.56 -4.68
N GLU A 33 30.59 -31.37 -5.74
CA GLU A 33 30.15 -31.12 -7.11
C GLU A 33 28.65 -31.40 -7.39
N GLY A 34 28.21 -30.93 -8.57
CA GLY A 34 27.02 -31.38 -9.31
C GLY A 34 25.95 -30.29 -9.43
N GLY A 35 25.59 -29.74 -10.59
CA GLY A 35 25.66 -30.18 -11.98
C GLY A 35 24.31 -29.80 -12.61
N GLY A 36 24.28 -29.05 -13.71
CA GLY A 36 23.01 -28.78 -14.42
C GLY A 36 22.90 -27.42 -15.09
N THR A 37 23.27 -27.41 -16.36
CA THR A 37 23.11 -26.37 -17.40
C THR A 37 21.69 -25.82 -17.57
N GLY A 38 21.55 -24.54 -17.95
CA GLY A 38 20.33 -24.09 -18.62
C GLY A 38 20.06 -22.59 -18.60
N THR A 39 20.49 -21.91 -19.65
CA THR A 39 20.19 -20.53 -20.02
C THR A 39 18.69 -20.23 -20.09
N GLY A 40 18.26 -19.15 -19.44
CA GLY A 40 16.90 -18.61 -19.59
C GLY A 40 16.81 -17.19 -19.06
N SER A 41 17.21 -16.22 -19.88
CA SER A 41 16.92 -14.80 -19.69
C SER A 41 15.43 -14.56 -19.87
N GLY A 42 14.65 -14.83 -18.83
CA GLY A 42 13.28 -14.35 -18.65
C GLY A 42 13.29 -13.02 -17.89
N PRO A 43 12.33 -12.10 -18.14
CA PRO A 43 12.24 -10.88 -17.37
C PRO A 43 12.00 -11.26 -15.90
N ALA A 44 12.91 -10.81 -15.02
CA ALA A 44 12.75 -11.00 -13.60
C ALA A 44 11.38 -10.43 -13.17
N PRO A 45 10.60 -11.14 -12.33
CA PRO A 45 9.40 -10.59 -11.76
C PRO A 45 9.76 -9.25 -11.10
N GLY A 46 9.02 -8.20 -11.45
CA GLY A 46 9.26 -6.86 -10.94
C GLY A 46 9.34 -6.91 -9.42
N ASN A 47 10.49 -6.52 -8.88
CA ASN A 47 10.70 -6.38 -7.44
C ASN A 47 9.79 -5.24 -6.96
N ILE A 48 8.53 -5.55 -6.61
CA ILE A 48 7.66 -4.65 -5.86
C ILE A 48 8.33 -4.53 -4.50
N GLY A 49 9.04 -3.41 -4.28
CA GLY A 49 10.02 -3.27 -3.21
C GLY A 49 9.56 -3.81 -1.86
N VAL A 50 10.52 -4.35 -1.10
CA VAL A 50 10.32 -4.95 0.23
C VAL A 50 9.99 -3.84 1.25
N GLY A 51 8.78 -3.30 1.19
CA GLY A 51 8.20 -2.50 2.26
C GLY A 51 7.09 -3.31 2.90
N GLY A 52 7.32 -3.82 4.11
CA GLY A 52 6.28 -4.46 4.93
C GLY A 52 5.04 -3.56 5.10
N GLU A 53 3.95 -4.09 5.66
CA GLU A 53 2.78 -3.25 5.97
C GLU A 53 3.23 -2.01 6.75
N ARG A 54 3.08 -0.83 6.14
CA ARG A 54 3.31 0.45 6.82
C ARG A 54 2.03 0.91 7.49
N ASP A 55 2.18 1.81 8.45
CA ASP A 55 1.15 2.38 9.33
C ASP A 55 0.36 3.57 8.71
N GLY A 56 0.28 3.65 7.37
CA GLY A 56 -0.41 4.73 6.67
C GLY A 56 0.40 6.02 6.53
N VAL A 57 1.71 5.98 6.76
CA VAL A 57 2.63 7.13 6.59
C VAL A 57 3.39 7.06 5.28
N PHE A 58 3.39 8.15 4.53
CA PHE A 58 4.04 8.30 3.23
C PHE A 58 4.94 9.53 3.20
N ASN A 59 6.03 9.44 2.43
CA ASN A 59 6.93 10.55 2.15
C ASN A 59 6.81 10.94 0.68
N LEU A 60 6.12 12.04 0.42
CA LEU A 60 5.97 12.65 -0.88
C LEU A 60 7.09 13.68 -1.09
N PRO A 61 7.38 14.06 -2.36
CA PRO A 61 8.19 15.24 -2.60
C PRO A 61 7.55 16.47 -1.92
N PRO A 62 8.33 17.38 -1.31
CA PRO A 62 7.81 18.59 -0.68
C PRO A 62 7.06 19.50 -1.68
N ASN A 63 6.11 20.31 -1.19
CA ASN A 63 5.32 21.28 -1.95
C ASN A 63 4.70 20.71 -3.24
N THR A 64 4.20 19.47 -3.15
CA THR A 64 3.63 18.74 -4.27
C THR A 64 2.15 18.57 -4.07
N ARG A 65 1.36 18.97 -5.07
CA ARG A 65 -0.06 18.66 -5.10
C ARG A 65 -0.26 17.16 -5.32
N PHE A 66 -1.13 16.56 -4.53
CA PHE A 66 -1.49 15.15 -4.63
C PHE A 66 -2.99 14.97 -4.44
N GLY A 67 -3.54 13.92 -5.07
CA GLY A 67 -4.93 13.51 -4.90
C GLY A 67 -5.06 12.52 -3.75
N VAL A 68 -6.18 12.60 -3.03
CA VAL A 68 -6.63 11.62 -2.07
C VAL A 68 -8.05 11.21 -2.42
N THR A 69 -8.25 9.93 -2.70
CA THR A 69 -9.58 9.33 -2.93
C THR A 69 -9.83 8.29 -1.87
N ALA A 70 -11.04 8.27 -1.30
CA ALA A 70 -11.41 7.31 -0.27
C ALA A 70 -12.61 6.47 -0.70
N LEU A 71 -12.55 5.16 -0.45
CA LEU A 71 -13.64 4.20 -0.60
C LEU A 71 -13.94 3.55 0.77
N THR A 72 -15.14 3.01 0.93
CA THR A 72 -15.50 2.21 2.13
C THR A 72 -16.23 0.93 1.75
N ASN A 73 -15.98 -0.15 2.50
CA ASN A 73 -16.67 -1.44 2.42
C ASN A 73 -17.22 -1.90 3.79
N ALA A 74 -17.56 -0.95 4.66
CA ALA A 74 -18.06 -1.22 6.00
C ALA A 74 -19.45 -0.64 6.21
N ALA A 75 -20.27 -1.34 7.02
CA ALA A 75 -21.55 -0.81 7.50
C ALA A 75 -21.38 0.33 8.51
N ASN A 76 -20.25 0.35 9.24
CA ASN A 76 -19.95 1.40 10.20
C ASN A 76 -19.38 2.65 9.51
N ASP A 77 -19.75 3.83 10.01
CA ASP A 77 -19.21 5.12 9.58
C ASP A 77 -17.69 5.18 9.79
N GLN A 78 -16.95 5.15 8.69
CA GLN A 78 -15.52 5.39 8.65
C GLN A 78 -15.26 6.90 8.72
N THR A 79 -14.28 7.30 9.53
CA THR A 79 -13.71 8.66 9.53
C THR A 79 -12.25 8.57 9.13
N ILE A 80 -11.93 9.07 7.94
CA ILE A 80 -10.62 9.01 7.31
C ILE A 80 -10.02 10.41 7.32
N ASP A 81 -8.99 10.61 8.14
CA ASP A 81 -8.29 11.87 8.30
C ASP A 81 -6.91 11.85 7.64
N ILE A 82 -6.59 12.91 6.90
CA ILE A 82 -5.31 13.12 6.25
C ILE A 82 -4.57 14.24 6.96
N TYR A 83 -3.40 13.92 7.51
CA TYR A 83 -2.52 14.85 8.19
C TYR A 83 -1.31 15.16 7.30
N ILE A 84 -0.91 16.44 7.29
CA ILE A 84 0.29 16.92 6.60
C ILE A 84 1.31 17.36 7.65
N ASP A 85 2.53 16.87 7.50
CA ASP A 85 3.64 17.08 8.42
C ASP A 85 3.25 16.75 9.87
N ASP A 86 3.57 17.63 10.80
CA ASP A 86 3.26 17.50 12.23
C ASP A 86 2.05 18.37 12.63
N ASN A 87 1.22 18.78 11.67
CA ASN A 87 0.03 19.55 11.97
C ASN A 87 -0.95 18.70 12.81
N PRO A 88 -1.37 19.15 14.00
CA PRO A 88 -2.29 18.39 14.85
C PRO A 88 -3.72 18.34 14.30
N LYS A 89 -4.05 19.14 13.29
CA LYS A 89 -5.37 19.15 12.65
C LYS A 89 -5.30 18.47 11.28
N PRO A 90 -6.31 17.66 10.91
CA PRO A 90 -6.36 17.06 9.59
C PRO A 90 -6.48 18.15 8.52
N ALA A 91 -5.72 18.01 7.44
CA ALA A 91 -5.86 18.83 6.25
C ALA A 91 -7.11 18.44 5.44
N ALA A 92 -7.55 17.19 5.56
CA ALA A 92 -8.83 16.73 5.03
C ALA A 92 -9.41 15.60 5.88
N THR A 93 -10.74 15.55 5.91
CA THR A 93 -11.52 14.45 6.48
C THR A 93 -12.49 13.93 5.43
N PHE A 94 -12.59 12.62 5.28
CA PHE A 94 -13.68 11.92 4.58
C PHE A 94 -14.49 11.15 5.62
N LYS A 95 -15.81 11.15 5.49
CA LYS A 95 -16.69 10.42 6.39
C LYS A 95 -17.79 9.74 5.60
N GLY A 96 -18.05 8.47 5.90
CA GLY A 96 -19.14 7.71 5.32
C GLY A 96 -19.04 6.23 5.59
N ALA A 97 -20.06 5.51 5.15
CA ALA A 97 -20.17 4.06 5.21
C ALA A 97 -20.74 3.55 3.87
N GLY A 98 -20.63 2.25 3.64
CA GLY A 98 -21.15 1.54 2.48
C GLY A 98 -20.41 0.22 2.31
N VAL A 99 -21.11 -0.83 1.87
CA VAL A 99 -20.59 -2.22 1.80
C VAL A 99 -20.27 -2.66 0.36
N GLU A 100 -20.32 -1.74 -0.60
CA GLU A 100 -20.10 -2.00 -2.03
C GLU A 100 -19.20 -0.91 -2.63
N ASP A 101 -17.96 -0.79 -2.13
CA ASP A 101 -16.95 0.17 -2.57
C ASP A 101 -17.47 1.62 -2.68
N GLN A 102 -18.17 2.08 -1.64
CA GLN A 102 -18.77 3.40 -1.64
C GLN A 102 -17.68 4.47 -1.77
N ASN A 103 -17.69 5.20 -2.88
CA ASN A 103 -16.74 6.26 -3.16
C ASN A 103 -17.12 7.54 -2.40
N LEU A 104 -16.23 8.01 -1.53
CA LEU A 104 -16.39 9.23 -0.72
C LEU A 104 -15.85 10.50 -1.42
N GLY A 105 -15.43 10.36 -2.67
CA GLY A 105 -14.90 11.41 -3.52
C GLY A 105 -13.39 11.58 -3.42
N THR A 106 -12.90 12.62 -4.10
CA THR A 106 -11.48 12.97 -4.17
C THR A 106 -11.25 14.39 -3.66
N LYS A 107 -10.16 14.59 -2.90
CA LYS A 107 -9.65 15.92 -2.53
C LYS A 107 -8.22 16.08 -3.03
N VAL A 108 -7.86 17.31 -3.40
CA VAL A 108 -6.49 17.66 -3.76
C VAL A 108 -5.87 18.44 -2.61
N LEU A 109 -4.69 18.03 -2.17
CA LEU A 109 -3.95 18.61 -1.06
C LEU A 109 -2.51 18.96 -1.50
N ASP A 110 -1.82 19.75 -0.68
CA ASP A 110 -0.40 20.01 -0.80
C ASP A 110 0.39 19.22 0.27
N SER A 111 1.53 18.64 -0.12
CA SER A 111 2.33 17.78 0.75
C SER A 111 3.16 18.52 1.81
N GLY A 112 3.24 19.86 1.79
CA GLY A 112 4.04 20.62 2.75
C GLY A 112 5.51 20.20 2.70
N LYS A 113 6.07 19.76 3.83
CA LYS A 113 7.45 19.22 3.90
C LYS A 113 7.56 17.77 3.37
N GLY A 114 6.44 17.17 2.98
CA GLY A 114 6.38 15.88 2.29
C GLY A 114 5.82 14.74 3.13
N ARG A 115 5.62 14.90 4.44
CA ARG A 115 5.09 13.82 5.28
C ARG A 115 3.57 13.82 5.24
N VAL A 116 2.98 12.73 4.75
CA VAL A 116 1.53 12.53 4.71
C VAL A 116 1.18 11.34 5.57
N ARG A 117 0.21 11.49 6.49
CA ARG A 117 -0.28 10.40 7.34
C ARG A 117 -1.79 10.25 7.20
N VAL A 118 -2.21 9.02 6.91
CA VAL A 118 -3.61 8.61 6.89
C VAL A 118 -3.96 7.98 8.23
N ILE A 119 -5.06 8.40 8.84
CA ILE A 119 -5.64 7.76 10.01
C ILE A 119 -7.08 7.40 9.67
N VAL A 120 -7.46 6.15 9.95
CA VAL A 120 -8.85 5.70 9.87
C VAL A 120 -9.34 5.41 11.28
N THR A 121 -10.51 5.96 11.62
CA THR A 121 -11.19 5.69 12.89
C THR A 121 -12.65 5.36 12.65
N VAL A 122 -13.20 4.55 13.54
CA VAL A 122 -14.64 4.27 13.62
C VAL A 122 -15.04 4.33 15.08
N ASN A 123 -16.14 5.02 15.37
CA ASN A 123 -16.61 5.24 16.75
C ASN A 123 -15.51 5.77 17.69
N GLY A 124 -14.60 6.61 17.16
CA GLY A 124 -13.48 7.21 17.89
C GLY A 124 -12.30 6.26 18.18
N LYS A 125 -12.32 5.03 17.66
CA LYS A 125 -11.22 4.05 17.81
C LYS A 125 -10.42 3.95 16.51
N PRO A 126 -9.08 3.95 16.55
CA PRO A 126 -8.25 3.69 15.38
C PRO A 126 -8.48 2.30 14.80
N SER A 127 -8.61 2.22 13.47
CA SER A 127 -8.56 0.96 12.72
C SER A 127 -7.11 0.48 12.60
N ARG A 128 -6.93 -0.84 12.45
CA ARG A 128 -5.65 -1.41 12.00
C ARG A 128 -5.43 -0.98 10.55
N LEU A 129 -4.18 -0.67 10.17
CA LEU A 129 -3.84 -0.22 8.82
C LEU A 129 -2.80 -1.13 8.19
N GLY A 130 -2.99 -1.42 6.91
CA GLY A 130 -1.96 -1.93 6.02
C GLY A 130 -1.74 -0.93 4.89
N SER A 131 -0.49 -0.66 4.53
CA SER A 131 -0.22 0.25 3.41
C SER A 131 1.01 -0.10 2.59
N ARG A 132 0.99 0.34 1.33
CA ARG A 132 2.03 0.15 0.32
C ARG A 132 2.16 1.39 -0.55
N GLN A 133 3.36 1.60 -1.10
CA GLN A 133 3.61 2.60 -2.12
C GLN A 133 4.09 1.90 -3.39
N VAL A 134 3.58 2.33 -4.53
CA VAL A 134 3.93 1.82 -5.85
C VAL A 134 4.11 2.97 -6.83
N ASP A 135 4.84 2.73 -7.91
CA ASP A 135 4.98 3.69 -9.00
C ASP A 135 4.92 2.99 -10.36
N LEU A 136 4.46 3.74 -11.35
CA LEU A 136 4.53 3.39 -12.76
C LEU A 136 5.64 4.22 -13.38
N PHE A 137 6.68 3.54 -13.85
CA PHE A 137 7.81 4.11 -14.59
C PHE A 137 8.56 5.24 -13.87
N LYS A 138 8.51 5.29 -12.52
CA LYS A 138 9.06 6.40 -11.72
C LYS A 138 8.48 7.76 -12.13
N LYS A 139 7.21 7.77 -12.55
CA LYS A 139 6.51 8.97 -13.04
C LYS A 139 5.15 9.18 -12.40
N SER A 140 4.36 8.12 -12.28
CA SER A 140 3.06 8.16 -11.59
C SER A 140 3.14 7.33 -10.31
N TYR A 141 2.93 7.96 -9.17
CA TYR A 141 3.11 7.36 -7.85
C TYR A 141 1.77 7.20 -7.15
N PHE A 142 1.66 6.11 -6.39
CA PHE A 142 0.48 5.80 -5.61
C PHE A 142 0.85 5.38 -4.20
N GLY A 143 0.13 5.91 -3.22
CA GLY A 143 0.05 5.37 -1.87
C GLY A 143 -1.28 4.67 -1.69
N ILE A 144 -1.29 3.48 -1.12
CA ILE A 144 -2.51 2.68 -0.92
C ILE A 144 -2.58 2.33 0.56
N VAL A 145 -3.72 2.58 1.17
CA VAL A 145 -4.04 2.20 2.55
C VAL A 145 -5.30 1.36 2.54
N GLY A 146 -5.25 0.19 3.18
CA GLY A 146 -6.42 -0.59 3.60
C GLY A 146 -6.54 -0.54 5.11
N SER A 147 -7.75 -0.62 5.62
CA SER A 147 -8.03 -0.55 7.06
C SER A 147 -9.01 -1.63 7.50
N GLU A 148 -8.86 -2.04 8.76
CA GLU A 148 -9.63 -3.09 9.41
C GLU A 148 -10.08 -2.59 10.80
N HIS A 149 -11.39 -2.59 11.04
CA HIS A 149 -12.04 -2.13 12.26
C HIS A 149 -12.78 -3.25 13.02
N GLY A 150 -12.96 -4.41 12.41
CA GLY A 150 -13.68 -5.57 12.92
C GLY A 150 -12.81 -6.78 13.21
N THR A 151 -13.29 -7.95 12.79
CA THR A 151 -12.73 -9.27 13.13
C THR A 151 -12.58 -10.21 11.93
N ASP A 152 -13.02 -9.78 10.75
CA ASP A 152 -12.96 -10.53 9.49
C ASP A 152 -11.60 -10.42 8.79
N ASP A 153 -10.75 -9.47 9.20
CA ASP A 153 -9.32 -9.38 8.83
C ASP A 153 -9.10 -9.22 7.31
N ASP A 154 -10.00 -8.47 6.67
CA ASP A 154 -10.03 -8.29 5.21
C ASP A 154 -9.37 -6.98 4.74
N TYR A 155 -9.17 -6.03 5.67
CA TYR A 155 -8.53 -4.73 5.44
C TYR A 155 -9.18 -3.85 4.36
N ASN A 156 -10.48 -4.01 4.08
CA ASN A 156 -11.18 -3.23 3.06
C ASN A 156 -12.20 -2.21 3.61
N ASP A 157 -12.41 -2.16 4.93
CA ASP A 157 -13.42 -1.31 5.59
C ASP A 157 -13.34 0.15 5.12
N GLY A 158 -12.12 0.68 5.08
CA GLY A 158 -11.78 1.97 4.49
C GLY A 158 -10.52 1.83 3.64
N ILE A 159 -10.62 2.25 2.39
CA ILE A 159 -9.52 2.21 1.41
C ILE A 159 -9.18 3.64 1.01
N VAL A 160 -7.89 3.97 1.00
CA VAL A 160 -7.40 5.30 0.59
C VAL A 160 -6.37 5.15 -0.51
N PHE A 161 -6.59 5.88 -1.60
CA PHE A 161 -5.64 6.06 -2.69
C PHE A 161 -5.06 7.47 -2.65
N LEU A 162 -3.75 7.56 -2.52
CA LEU A 162 -2.97 8.76 -2.74
C LEU A 162 -2.37 8.70 -4.15
N ASN A 163 -2.36 9.78 -4.91
CA ASN A 163 -1.70 9.81 -6.23
C ASN A 163 -0.96 11.13 -6.50
N TRP A 164 0.26 11.05 -7.05
CA TRP A 164 1.09 12.21 -7.41
C TRP A 164 2.14 11.89 -8.49
N PRO A 165 2.73 12.89 -9.16
CA PRO A 165 2.28 14.29 -9.21
C PRO A 165 0.94 14.41 -9.95
N LEU A 166 0.31 15.59 -9.87
CA LEU A 166 -0.90 15.91 -10.63
C LEU A 166 -0.59 16.87 -11.78
N GLY A 167 -1.09 16.55 -12.99
CA GLY A 167 -0.96 17.40 -14.18
C GLY A 167 0.38 17.24 -14.89
#